data_AF-A0A1F6CB99-F1
#
_entry.id   AF-A0A1F6CB99-F1
#
_cell.length_a   1.000
_cell.length_b   1.000
_cell.length_c   1.000
_cell.angle_alpha   90.00
_cell.angle_beta   90.00
_cell.angle_gamma   90.00
#
_symmetry.space_group_name_H-M   'P 1'
#
loop_
_entity.id
_entity.type
_entity.pdbx_description
1 polymer ?
#
loop_
_entity_poly.entity_id
_entity_poly.type
_entity_poly.pdbx_seq_one_letter_code
_entity_poly.pdbx_strand_id
1 'polypeptide(L)'
;MSPKHQEYQTKLLEIGEALGYESRRSFRKSAMGDAVWLERTSAKYARTLLPVAAFKVLCFETGKEIREALMTLQVISPALGVLVVVEEEYARRAQELKKYDAETYPQHIRRLADRIKRGVELTFRVEVWGQADVDRLHREYVEEMLPLKQPKVRRKRRKKG
;
A
#
# COMPACT_ATOMS: atom_id res chain seq x y z
N MET A 1 -2.31 -11.28 -12.02
CA MET A 1 -1.88 -10.00 -11.40
C MET A 1 -1.17 -9.21 -12.48
N SER A 2 -1.56 -7.94 -12.73
CA SER A 2 -0.92 -7.16 -13.80
C SER A 2 0.49 -6.70 -13.39
N PRO A 3 1.39 -6.41 -14.34
CA PRO A 3 2.72 -5.88 -14.03
C PRO A 3 2.66 -4.61 -13.15
N LYS A 4 1.70 -3.72 -13.44
CA LYS A 4 1.46 -2.50 -12.66
C LYS A 4 0.98 -2.78 -11.24
N HIS A 5 0.13 -3.79 -11.03
CA HIS A 5 -0.25 -4.20 -9.68
C HIS A 5 0.97 -4.60 -8.85
N GLN A 6 1.88 -5.38 -9.43
CA GLN A 6 3.11 -5.80 -8.76
C GLN A 6 4.09 -4.63 -8.53
N GLU A 7 4.17 -3.69 -9.48
CA GLU A 7 4.97 -2.46 -9.34
C GLU A 7 4.51 -1.65 -8.12
N TYR A 8 3.21 -1.31 -8.04
CA TYR A 8 2.67 -0.51 -6.95
C TYR A 8 2.67 -1.28 -5.61
N GLN A 9 2.48 -2.60 -5.63
CA GLN A 9 2.70 -3.43 -4.46
C GLN A 9 4.15 -3.28 -3.95
N THR A 10 5.14 -3.31 -4.84
CA THR A 10 6.56 -3.20 -4.46
C THR A 10 6.88 -1.83 -3.89
N LYS A 11 6.45 -0.76 -4.56
CA LYS A 11 6.61 0.62 -4.07
C LYS A 11 6.06 0.80 -2.66
N LEU A 12 4.88 0.25 -2.38
CA LEU A 12 4.27 0.33 -1.04
C LEU A 12 5.10 -0.38 0.03
N LEU A 13 5.75 -1.50 -0.30
CA LEU A 13 6.64 -2.18 0.66
C LEU A 13 7.86 -1.32 0.95
N GLU A 14 8.50 -0.80 -0.10
CA GLU A 14 9.70 0.05 -0.03
C GLU A 14 9.43 1.34 0.76
N ILE A 15 8.30 2.01 0.50
CA ILE A 15 7.87 3.19 1.27
C ILE A 15 7.73 2.85 2.76
N GLY A 16 7.05 1.74 3.09
CA GLY A 16 6.86 1.35 4.48
C GLY A 16 8.18 1.05 5.18
N GLU A 17 9.11 0.38 4.50
CA GLU A 17 10.46 0.11 5.04
C GLU A 17 11.27 1.39 5.25
N ALA A 18 11.21 2.31 4.29
CA ALA A 18 11.88 3.61 4.38
C ALA A 18 11.34 4.47 5.54
N LEU A 19 10.03 4.40 5.80
CA LEU A 19 9.37 5.05 6.94
C LEU A 19 9.62 4.33 8.28
N GLY A 20 10.35 3.21 8.29
CA GLY A 20 10.73 2.47 9.50
C GLY A 20 9.72 1.41 9.95
N TYR A 21 8.67 1.15 9.16
CA TYR A 21 7.73 0.07 9.42
C TYR A 21 8.31 -1.29 9.04
N GLU A 22 7.67 -2.36 9.53
CA GLU A 22 7.84 -3.67 8.93
C GLU A 22 6.76 -3.86 7.85
N SER A 23 7.20 -4.02 6.60
CA SER A 23 6.31 -4.16 5.44
C SER A 23 6.17 -5.62 5.00
N ARG A 24 4.94 -6.07 4.72
CA ARG A 24 4.67 -7.42 4.20
C ARG A 24 3.61 -7.38 3.10
N ARG A 25 3.68 -8.34 2.16
CA ARG A 25 2.67 -8.49 1.10
C ARG A 25 1.30 -8.94 1.61
N SER A 26 1.24 -9.60 2.75
CA SER A 26 -0.02 -10.06 3.35
C SER A 26 0.12 -10.23 4.86
N PHE A 27 -0.97 -9.98 5.59
CA PHE A 27 -1.02 -10.13 7.04
C PHE A 27 -1.35 -11.56 7.47
N ARG A 28 -2.36 -12.20 6.83
CA ARG A 28 -2.79 -13.59 7.10
C ARG A 28 -3.35 -14.23 5.83
N LYS A 29 -3.27 -15.57 5.74
CA LYS A 29 -3.79 -16.33 4.57
C LYS A 29 -5.29 -16.11 4.31
N SER A 30 -6.08 -15.86 5.35
CA SER A 30 -7.54 -15.65 5.25
C SER A 30 -7.95 -14.22 4.89
N ALA A 31 -7.03 -13.26 4.89
CA ALA A 31 -7.28 -11.87 4.53
C ALA A 31 -6.04 -11.32 3.80
N MET A 32 -6.02 -11.53 2.48
CA MET A 32 -4.89 -11.12 1.65
C MET A 32 -5.05 -9.65 1.27
N GLY A 33 -4.32 -8.77 1.95
CA GLY A 33 -3.98 -7.43 1.45
C GLY A 33 -2.98 -7.53 0.31
N ASP A 34 -2.64 -6.39 -0.29
CA ASP A 34 -1.56 -6.33 -1.28
C ASP A 34 -0.27 -5.81 -0.63
N ALA A 35 -0.38 -4.90 0.33
CA ALA A 35 0.70 -4.56 1.25
C ALA A 35 0.12 -4.27 2.64
N VAL A 36 0.94 -4.46 3.67
CA VAL A 36 0.58 -4.18 5.06
C VAL A 36 1.81 -3.60 5.75
N TRP A 37 1.63 -2.48 6.43
CA TRP A 37 2.65 -1.87 7.27
C TRP A 37 2.35 -2.21 8.73
N LEU A 38 3.37 -2.69 9.43
CA LEU A 38 3.29 -3.11 10.82
C LEU A 38 4.19 -2.20 11.66
N GLU A 39 3.73 -1.88 12.87
CA GLU A 39 4.57 -1.21 13.85
C GLU A 39 5.81 -2.06 14.15
N ARG A 40 6.99 -1.45 14.02
CA ARG A 40 8.27 -2.08 14.36
C ARG A 40 8.50 -1.96 15.87
N THR A 41 7.74 -2.70 16.68
CA THR A 41 7.97 -2.73 18.11
C THR A 41 9.22 -3.56 18.43
N SER A 42 10.06 -3.09 19.35
CA SER A 42 11.20 -3.89 19.82
C SER A 42 10.71 -5.23 20.36
N ALA A 43 11.38 -6.33 19.97
CA ALA A 43 11.05 -7.72 20.32
C ALA A 43 10.91 -7.99 21.84
N LYS A 44 11.25 -7.00 22.67
CA LYS A 44 11.21 -7.05 24.13
C LYS A 44 9.82 -6.80 24.72
N TYR A 45 8.89 -6.18 23.99
CA TYR A 45 7.59 -5.75 24.57
C TYR A 45 6.34 -6.13 23.77
N ALA A 46 6.43 -6.45 22.47
CA ALA A 46 5.26 -6.81 21.68
C ALA A 46 5.13 -8.33 21.51
N ARG A 47 4.01 -8.89 21.98
CA ARG A 47 3.60 -10.28 21.67
C ARG A 47 2.91 -10.41 20.30
N THR A 48 2.52 -9.30 19.68
CA THR A 48 1.77 -9.25 18.42
C THR A 48 2.18 -8.00 17.64
N LEU A 49 2.54 -8.18 16.36
CA LEU A 49 2.77 -7.07 15.43
C LEU A 49 1.45 -6.36 15.13
N LEU A 50 1.41 -5.03 15.33
CA LEU A 50 0.22 -4.23 15.13
C LEU A 50 0.18 -3.66 13.70
N PRO A 51 -0.83 -3.99 12.87
CA PRO A 51 -0.97 -3.43 11.54
C PRO A 51 -1.44 -1.98 11.60
N VAL A 52 -0.58 -1.05 11.19
CA VAL A 52 -0.85 0.40 11.18
C VAL A 52 -1.55 0.85 9.90
N ALA A 53 -1.30 0.16 8.78
CA ALA A 53 -1.95 0.42 7.51
C ALA A 53 -2.04 -0.87 6.68
N ALA A 54 -3.15 -1.04 5.97
CA ALA A 54 -3.33 -2.11 4.98
C ALA A 54 -3.68 -1.50 3.62
N PHE A 55 -3.18 -2.11 2.55
CA PHE A 55 -3.29 -1.58 1.19
C PHE A 55 -3.95 -2.57 0.24
N LYS A 56 -4.78 -2.04 -0.65
CA LYS A 56 -5.30 -2.74 -1.81
C LYS A 56 -5.05 -1.93 -3.08
N VAL A 57 -4.34 -2.52 -4.02
CA VAL A 57 -4.00 -1.95 -5.32
C VAL A 57 -5.10 -2.35 -6.29
N LEU A 58 -5.72 -1.33 -6.89
CA LEU A 58 -6.84 -1.44 -7.80
C LEU A 58 -6.37 -1.18 -9.23
N CYS A 59 -6.54 -2.14 -10.13
CA CYS A 59 -6.20 -2.04 -11.55
C CYS A 59 -7.40 -2.22 -12.49
N PHE A 60 -8.44 -2.95 -12.09
CA PHE A 60 -9.59 -3.29 -12.95
C PHE A 60 -10.86 -3.69 -12.18
N GLU A 61 -10.93 -3.35 -10.90
CA GLU A 61 -12.00 -3.69 -9.98
C GLU A 61 -13.29 -2.90 -10.27
N THR A 62 -14.39 -3.63 -10.15
CA THR A 62 -15.75 -3.11 -10.14
C THR A 62 -16.11 -2.53 -8.77
N GLY A 63 -17.22 -1.80 -8.69
CA GLY A 63 -17.73 -1.30 -7.41
C GLY A 63 -18.07 -2.40 -6.39
N LYS A 64 -18.28 -3.65 -6.82
CA LYS A 64 -18.43 -4.79 -5.91
C LYS A 64 -17.08 -5.18 -5.31
N GLU A 65 -16.07 -5.37 -6.16
CA GLU A 65 -14.71 -5.73 -5.75
C GLU A 65 -14.07 -4.65 -4.87
N ILE A 66 -14.35 -3.36 -5.12
CA ILE A 66 -13.92 -2.26 -4.24
C ILE A 66 -14.51 -2.40 -2.83
N ARG A 67 -15.80 -2.78 -2.70
CA ARG A 67 -16.40 -3.02 -1.37
C ARG A 67 -15.75 -4.20 -0.66
N GLU A 68 -15.52 -5.29 -1.37
CA GLU A 68 -14.84 -6.49 -0.83
C GLU A 68 -13.40 -6.18 -0.40
N ALA A 69 -12.69 -5.34 -1.17
CA ALA A 69 -11.38 -4.84 -0.80
C ALA A 69 -11.43 -4.06 0.52
N LEU A 70 -12.40 -3.18 0.72
CA LEU A 70 -12.54 -2.43 1.98
C LEU A 70 -12.84 -3.32 3.18
N MET A 71 -13.72 -4.31 3.04
CA MET A 71 -13.99 -5.28 4.11
C MET A 71 -12.71 -6.06 4.47
N THR A 72 -11.93 -6.43 3.46
CA THR A 72 -10.62 -7.09 3.66
C THR A 72 -9.65 -6.19 4.41
N LEU A 73 -9.57 -4.92 4.02
CA LEU A 73 -8.69 -3.93 4.67
C LEU A 73 -9.06 -3.72 6.15
N GLN A 74 -10.35 -3.60 6.46
CA GLN A 74 -10.86 -3.45 7.82
C GLN A 74 -10.48 -4.64 8.73
N VAL A 75 -10.50 -5.86 8.17
CA VAL A 75 -10.08 -7.08 8.89
C VAL A 75 -8.57 -7.09 9.16
N ILE A 76 -7.76 -6.51 8.26
CA ILE A 76 -6.30 -6.51 8.39
C ILE A 76 -5.84 -5.41 9.34
N SER A 77 -6.14 -4.15 9.03
CA SER A 77 -5.80 -3.00 9.87
C SER A 77 -7.08 -2.24 10.17
N PRO A 78 -7.61 -2.32 11.40
CA PRO A 78 -8.75 -1.48 11.78
C PRO A 78 -8.37 0.01 11.88
N ALA A 79 -7.07 0.33 11.91
CA ALA A 79 -6.57 1.69 12.06
C ALA A 79 -6.61 2.48 10.74
N LEU A 80 -6.18 1.87 9.63
CA LEU A 80 -6.13 2.53 8.33
C LEU A 80 -6.15 1.53 7.16
N GLY A 81 -7.13 1.69 6.27
CA GLY A 81 -7.15 1.07 4.96
C GLY A 81 -6.81 2.07 3.87
N VAL A 82 -6.07 1.64 2.85
CA VAL A 82 -5.76 2.48 1.70
C VAL A 82 -6.10 1.74 0.42
N LEU A 83 -7.01 2.31 -0.36
CA LEU A 83 -7.25 1.89 -1.75
C LEU A 83 -6.30 2.68 -2.65
N VAL A 84 -5.49 1.99 -3.45
CA VAL A 84 -4.54 2.57 -4.38
C VAL A 84 -5.06 2.37 -5.80
N VAL A 85 -5.59 3.42 -6.42
CA VAL A 85 -6.09 3.37 -7.80
C VAL A 85 -4.93 3.51 -8.76
N VAL A 86 -4.68 2.50 -9.59
CA VAL A 86 -3.71 2.56 -10.68
C VAL A 86 -4.41 3.09 -11.92
N GLU A 87 -4.45 4.42 -12.06
CA GLU A 87 -5.21 5.11 -13.11
C GLU A 87 -4.87 4.63 -14.53
N GLU A 88 -3.60 4.36 -14.82
CA GLU A 88 -3.08 3.88 -16.11
C GLU A 88 -3.70 2.54 -16.52
N GLU A 89 -3.91 1.63 -15.57
CA GLU A 89 -4.52 0.32 -15.85
C GLU A 89 -6.01 0.47 -16.19
N TYR A 90 -6.72 1.37 -15.51
CA TYR A 90 -8.10 1.69 -15.86
C TYR A 90 -8.18 2.39 -17.22
N ALA A 91 -7.28 3.33 -17.53
CA ALA A 91 -7.23 3.98 -18.84
C ALA A 91 -6.97 2.97 -19.96
N ARG A 92 -5.99 2.08 -19.79
CA ARG A 92 -5.71 0.97 -20.72
C ARG A 92 -6.94 0.09 -20.92
N ARG A 93 -7.61 -0.28 -19.83
CA ARG A 93 -8.82 -1.11 -19.88
C ARG A 93 -9.98 -0.43 -20.59
N ALA A 94 -10.13 0.89 -20.43
CA ALA A 94 -11.14 1.67 -21.13
C ALA A 94 -10.93 1.63 -22.66
N GLN A 95 -9.68 1.78 -23.11
CA GLN A 95 -9.31 1.68 -24.54
C GLN A 95 -9.67 0.30 -25.11
N GLU A 96 -9.38 -0.78 -24.37
CA GLU A 96 -9.70 -2.16 -24.79
C GLU A 96 -11.20 -2.39 -24.90
N LEU A 97 -11.98 -1.90 -23.93
CA LEU A 97 -13.41 -2.17 -23.85
C LEU A 97 -14.25 -1.29 -24.78
N LYS A 98 -13.72 -0.15 -25.25
CA LYS A 98 -14.40 0.85 -26.12
C LYS A 98 -15.74 1.39 -25.59
N LYS A 99 -16.15 0.97 -24.38
CA LYS A 99 -17.36 1.40 -23.68
C LYS A 99 -17.08 2.57 -22.73
N TYR A 100 -15.82 2.75 -22.36
CA TYR A 100 -15.38 3.77 -21.44
C TYR A 100 -14.37 4.67 -22.12
N ASP A 101 -14.36 5.93 -21.71
CA ASP A 101 -13.41 6.92 -22.17
C ASP A 101 -12.14 6.87 -21.30
N ALA A 102 -10.98 6.76 -21.94
CA ALA A 102 -9.71 6.50 -21.26
C ALA A 102 -9.25 7.66 -20.36
N GLU A 103 -9.68 8.89 -20.66
CA GLU A 103 -9.31 10.08 -19.89
C GLU A 103 -10.17 10.22 -18.63
N THR A 104 -11.46 9.91 -18.75
CA THR A 104 -12.45 10.13 -17.69
C THR A 104 -12.70 8.89 -16.82
N TYR A 105 -12.43 7.69 -17.31
CA TYR A 105 -12.69 6.44 -16.59
C TYR A 105 -11.86 6.30 -15.29
N PRO A 106 -10.56 6.62 -15.26
CA PRO A 106 -9.80 6.59 -14.00
C PRO A 106 -10.40 7.53 -12.94
N GLN A 107 -10.81 8.73 -13.33
CA GLN A 107 -11.47 9.68 -12.43
C GLN A 107 -12.84 9.19 -11.97
N HIS A 108 -13.57 8.48 -12.83
CA HIS A 108 -14.82 7.83 -12.46
C HIS A 108 -14.60 6.78 -11.37
N ILE A 109 -13.56 5.95 -11.51
CA ILE A 109 -13.21 4.92 -10.53
C ILE A 109 -12.75 5.54 -9.21
N ARG A 110 -11.93 6.60 -9.23
CA ARG A 110 -11.54 7.32 -8.01
C ARG A 110 -12.76 7.86 -7.26
N ARG A 111 -13.69 8.52 -7.97
CA ARG A 111 -14.97 8.99 -7.41
C ARG A 111 -15.84 7.86 -6.87
N LEU A 112 -15.85 6.71 -7.55
CA LEU A 112 -16.55 5.52 -7.09
C LEU A 112 -15.96 4.99 -5.77
N ALA A 113 -14.63 4.87 -5.69
CA ALA A 113 -13.92 4.46 -4.48
C ALA A 113 -14.20 5.43 -3.33
N ASP A 114 -14.12 6.74 -3.55
CA ASP A 114 -14.44 7.76 -2.55
C ASP A 114 -15.89 7.67 -2.05
N ARG A 115 -16.85 7.44 -2.96
CA ARG A 115 -18.25 7.27 -2.59
C ARG A 115 -18.47 6.02 -1.74
N ILE A 116 -17.81 4.91 -2.07
CA ILE A 116 -17.91 3.68 -1.30
C ILE A 116 -17.24 3.85 0.07
N LYS A 117 -16.06 4.49 0.12
CA LYS A 117 -15.34 4.84 1.35
C LYS A 117 -16.24 5.59 2.32
N ARG A 118 -16.96 6.63 1.89
CA ARG A 118 -17.89 7.39 2.73
C ARG A 118 -18.96 6.54 3.41
N GLY A 119 -19.35 5.42 2.80
CA GLY A 119 -20.32 4.49 3.39
C GLY A 119 -19.76 3.64 4.53
N VAL A 120 -18.43 3.56 4.69
CA VAL A 120 -17.76 2.71 5.70
C VAL A 120 -16.94 3.51 6.73
N GLU A 121 -16.69 4.81 6.48
CA GLU A 121 -15.84 5.69 7.30
C GLU A 121 -16.25 5.79 8.78
N LEU A 122 -17.54 5.55 9.10
CA LEU A 122 -18.03 5.57 10.49
C LEU A 122 -17.43 4.46 11.36
N THR A 123 -16.88 3.40 10.75
CA THR A 123 -16.35 2.23 11.48
C THR A 123 -14.89 1.93 11.18
N PHE A 124 -14.32 2.61 10.18
CA PHE A 124 -13.00 2.29 9.65
C PHE A 124 -12.44 3.47 8.87
N ARG A 125 -11.25 3.94 9.24
CA ARG A 125 -10.58 4.99 8.47
C ARG A 125 -10.06 4.41 7.15
N VAL A 126 -10.47 5.03 6.06
CA VAL A 126 -10.04 4.63 4.72
C VAL A 126 -9.46 5.85 4.01
N GLU A 127 -8.42 5.66 3.20
CA GLU A 127 -7.93 6.66 2.26
C GLU A 127 -7.97 6.11 0.83
N VAL A 128 -8.08 7.01 -0.15
CA VAL A 128 -8.00 6.68 -1.57
C VAL A 128 -6.81 7.43 -2.15
N TRP A 129 -5.80 6.68 -2.58
CA TRP A 129 -4.59 7.20 -3.22
C TRP A 129 -4.65 6.90 -4.71
N GLY A 130 -4.11 7.82 -5.52
CA GLY A 130 -3.80 7.55 -6.92
C GLY A 130 -2.33 7.16 -7.11
N GLN A 131 -1.94 6.92 -8.35
CA GLN A 131 -0.54 6.68 -8.74
C GLN A 131 0.36 7.82 -8.28
N ALA A 132 -0.04 9.07 -8.53
CA ALA A 132 0.76 10.24 -8.18
C ALA A 132 1.03 10.35 -6.67
N ASP A 133 0.10 9.89 -5.83
CA ASP A 133 0.27 9.89 -4.38
C ASP A 133 1.37 8.89 -3.96
N VAL A 134 1.33 7.66 -4.50
CA VAL A 134 2.34 6.63 -4.23
C VAL A 134 3.69 7.01 -4.83
N ASP A 135 3.72 7.50 -6.07
CA ASP A 135 4.95 7.86 -6.76
C ASP A 135 5.65 9.03 -6.08
N ARG A 136 4.90 10.01 -5.56
CA ARG A 136 5.45 11.10 -4.75
C ARG A 136 6.09 10.55 -3.47
N LEU A 137 5.38 9.70 -2.72
CA LEU A 137 5.90 9.12 -1.48
C LEU A 137 7.13 8.24 -1.75
N HIS A 138 7.11 7.46 -2.83
CA HIS A 138 8.25 6.63 -3.22
C HIS A 138 9.47 7.51 -3.51
N ARG A 139 9.28 8.57 -4.30
CA ARG A 139 10.37 9.50 -4.59
C ARG A 139 10.92 10.13 -3.32
N GLU A 140 10.06 10.67 -2.47
CA GLU A 140 10.44 11.39 -1.25
C GLU A 140 11.19 10.49 -0.25
N TYR A 141 10.68 9.28 0.01
CA TYR A 141 11.18 8.43 1.09
C TYR A 141 12.15 7.35 0.63
N VAL A 142 12.13 6.95 -0.65
CA VAL A 142 12.97 5.85 -1.16
C VAL A 142 14.08 6.37 -2.07
N GLU A 143 13.76 7.26 -3.01
CA GLU A 143 14.74 7.75 -3.99
C GLU A 143 15.58 8.91 -3.44
N GLU A 144 14.95 9.89 -2.80
CA GLU A 144 15.59 11.13 -2.33
C GLU A 144 16.20 11.03 -0.93
N MET A 145 15.74 10.10 -0.07
CA MET A 145 16.33 9.84 1.25
C MET A 145 17.59 8.94 1.22
N LEU A 146 18.13 8.58 0.06
CA LEU A 146 19.48 8.02 -0.04
C LEU A 146 20.51 9.17 0.06
N PRO A 147 21.23 9.34 1.21
CA PRO A 147 22.19 8.33 1.67
C PRO A 147 22.51 8.32 3.19
N LEU A 148 22.38 7.19 3.88
CA LEU A 148 23.25 6.83 5.02
C LEU A 148 23.53 5.32 5.01
N LYS A 149 24.52 4.91 4.21
CA LYS A 149 25.28 3.69 4.51
C LYS A 149 25.79 3.84 5.94
N GLN A 150 25.24 3.04 6.86
CA GLN A 150 25.68 3.00 8.25
C GLN A 150 27.22 2.90 8.29
N PRO A 151 27.91 3.65 9.18
CA PRO A 151 29.34 3.52 9.31
C PRO A 151 29.67 2.07 9.66
N LYS A 152 30.49 1.42 8.83
CA LYS A 152 31.05 0.10 9.13
C LYS A 152 31.80 0.23 10.46
N VAL A 153 31.19 -0.25 11.53
CA VAL A 153 31.84 -0.41 12.83
C VAL A 153 33.01 -1.36 12.62
N ARG A 154 34.22 -0.81 12.47
CA ARG A 154 35.47 -1.58 12.49
C ARG A 154 35.59 -2.22 13.87
N ARG A 155 35.14 -3.47 13.99
CA ARG A 155 35.47 -4.31 15.15
C ARG A 155 36.99 -4.53 15.16
N LYS A 156 37.72 -3.72 15.93
CA LYS A 156 39.10 -4.03 16.33
C LYS A 156 39.08 -5.34 17.11
N ARG A 157 39.61 -6.41 16.52
CA ARG A 157 39.96 -7.64 17.24
C ARG A 157 41.02 -7.28 18.28
N ARG A 158 40.65 -7.23 19.56
CA ARG A 158 41.62 -7.34 20.66
C ARG A 158 42.09 -8.79 20.69
N LYS A 159 43.32 -9.05 20.24
CA LYS A 159 44.08 -10.24 20.63
C LYS A 159 44.32 -10.11 22.14
N LYS A 160 43.85 -11.09 22.93
CA LYS A 160 44.31 -11.29 24.30
C LYS A 160 45.73 -11.89 24.21
N GLY A 161 46.66 -11.31 24.97
CA GLY A 161 47.88 -11.99 25.39
C GLY A 161 47.58 -12.95 26.52
#